data_AF-A0A9E2TWS9-F1
#
_entry.id   AF-A0A9E2TWS9-F1
#
_cell.length_a   1.000
_cell.length_b   1.000
_cell.length_c   1.000
_cell.angle_alpha   90.00
_cell.angle_beta   90.00
_cell.angle_gamma   90.00
#
_symmetry.space_group_name_H-M   'P 1'
#
loop_
_entity.id
_entity.type
_entity.pdbx_description
1 polymer ?
#
loop_
_entity_poly.entity_id
_entity_poly.type
_entity_poly.pdbx_seq_one_letter_code
_entity_poly.pdbx_strand_id
1 'polypeptide(L)'
;KLVRKIKIGSQAHNLYVTNENEIFVCDSNGSGNVISEKGNDFKVGVGYVRGLAASMEYLFVGSSNKAEREERQNGDCAIYVFDRLTRELKDKLKIPKAGNIYDIRILDQPDYCHHKQIFNQEE
;
A
#
# COMPACT_ATOMS: atom_id res chain seq x y z
N LYS A 1 -20.69 1.49 18.76
CA LYS A 1 -21.39 2.58 18.04
C LYS A 1 -20.57 2.94 16.80
N LEU A 2 -21.16 2.92 15.61
CA LEU A 2 -20.50 3.44 14.41
C LEU A 2 -20.34 4.96 14.57
N VAL A 3 -19.10 5.46 14.49
CA VAL A 3 -18.79 6.88 14.72
C VAL A 3 -18.68 7.69 13.43
N ARG A 4 -18.27 7.06 12.33
CA ARG A 4 -18.12 7.71 11.01
C ARG A 4 -18.18 6.64 9.92
N LYS A 5 -18.78 6.98 8.78
CA LYS A 5 -18.73 6.18 7.55
C LYS A 5 -18.13 7.04 6.44
N ILE A 6 -17.11 6.51 5.76
CA ILE A 6 -16.44 7.14 4.64
C ILE A 6 -16.59 6.22 3.44
N LYS A 7 -16.92 6.79 2.28
CA LYS A 7 -16.97 6.05 1.02
C LYS A 7 -15.71 6.40 0.24
N ILE A 8 -14.77 5.46 0.19
CA ILE A 8 -13.49 5.64 -0.50
C ILE A 8 -13.06 4.32 -1.16
N GLY A 9 -12.63 4.42 -2.41
CA GLY A 9 -12.11 3.29 -3.20
C GLY A 9 -13.17 2.29 -3.66
N SER A 10 -12.75 1.43 -4.58
CA SER A 10 -13.47 0.28 -5.13
C SER A 10 -12.64 -0.97 -4.89
N GLN A 11 -13.18 -1.89 -4.09
CA GLN A 11 -12.39 -2.98 -3.48
C GLN A 11 -11.18 -2.40 -2.74
N ALA A 12 -11.44 -1.56 -1.74
CA ALA A 12 -10.42 -0.94 -0.92
C ALA A 12 -9.69 -2.02 -0.09
N HIS A 13 -8.37 -2.08 -0.24
CA HIS A 13 -7.47 -2.87 0.60
C HIS A 13 -6.66 -1.94 1.50
N ASN A 14 -5.69 -2.50 2.23
CA ASN A 14 -4.74 -1.88 3.18
C ASN A 14 -4.94 -0.38 3.42
N LEU A 15 -5.19 -0.02 4.67
CA LEU A 15 -5.46 1.36 5.07
C LEU A 15 -4.22 1.98 5.71
N TYR A 16 -4.09 3.29 5.56
CA TYR A 16 -3.12 4.09 6.30
C TYR A 16 -3.81 5.35 6.82
N VAL A 17 -3.71 5.58 8.12
CA VAL A 17 -4.27 6.76 8.79
C VAL A 17 -3.13 7.63 9.27
N THR A 18 -3.09 8.88 8.81
CA THR A 18 -2.07 9.84 9.24
C THR A 18 -2.38 10.40 10.63
N ASN A 19 -1.40 11.09 11.24
CA ASN A 19 -1.63 11.78 12.51
C ASN A 19 -2.66 12.93 12.36
N GLU A 20 -2.83 13.46 11.15
CA GLU A 20 -3.82 14.49 10.76
C GLU A 20 -5.19 13.88 10.39
N ASN A 21 -5.41 12.61 10.75
CA ASN A 21 -6.63 11.83 10.49
C ASN A 21 -7.00 11.74 9.00
N GLU A 22 -6.04 11.85 8.10
CA GLU A 22 -6.26 11.55 6.69
C GLU A 22 -6.20 10.05 6.46
N ILE A 23 -7.16 9.54 5.69
CA ILE A 23 -7.30 8.10 5.42
C ILE A 23 -6.91 7.84 3.97
N PHE A 24 -5.96 6.94 3.83
CA PHE A 24 -5.49 6.40 2.56
C PHE A 24 -5.91 4.93 2.45
N VAL A 25 -6.26 4.50 1.24
CA VAL A 25 -6.56 3.09 0.94
C VAL A 25 -5.96 2.67 -0.39
N CYS A 26 -5.60 1.40 -0.52
CA CYS A 26 -5.30 0.80 -1.82
C CYS A 26 -6.61 0.62 -2.61
N ASP A 27 -6.79 1.38 -3.68
CA ASP A 27 -7.98 1.36 -4.56
C ASP A 27 -7.80 0.38 -5.72
N SER A 28 -7.88 -0.91 -5.41
CA SER A 28 -7.40 -1.97 -6.29
C SER A 28 -8.25 -2.23 -7.53
N ASN A 29 -9.56 -1.99 -7.46
CA ASN A 29 -10.47 -2.15 -8.61
C ASN A 29 -11.07 -0.84 -9.09
N GLY A 30 -10.63 0.30 -8.55
CA GLY A 30 -10.93 1.63 -9.07
C GLY A 30 -9.76 2.10 -9.94
N SER A 31 -8.95 2.96 -9.36
CA SER A 31 -7.86 3.67 -10.04
C SER A 31 -6.52 2.91 -10.07
N GLY A 32 -6.37 1.84 -9.29
CA GLY A 32 -5.11 1.12 -9.18
C GLY A 32 -4.03 1.92 -8.44
N ASN A 33 -4.43 2.82 -7.52
CA ASN A 33 -3.56 3.73 -6.78
C ASN A 33 -3.79 3.60 -5.28
N VAL A 34 -2.92 4.23 -4.48
CA VAL A 34 -3.28 4.57 -3.09
C VAL A 34 -3.99 5.91 -3.13
N ILE A 35 -5.25 5.95 -2.76
CA ILE A 35 -6.07 7.16 -2.80
C ILE A 35 -6.38 7.66 -1.40
N SER A 36 -6.59 8.96 -1.29
CA SER A 36 -6.95 9.61 -0.03
C SER A 36 -8.36 10.21 -0.08
N GLU A 37 -9.02 10.28 1.08
CA GLU A 37 -10.29 11.02 1.21
C GLU A 37 -10.13 12.53 0.97
N LYS A 38 -8.91 13.06 0.99
CA LYS A 38 -8.57 14.47 0.73
C LYS A 38 -7.89 14.69 -0.63
N GLY A 39 -7.72 13.64 -1.44
CA GLY A 39 -7.16 13.74 -2.80
C GLY A 39 -5.62 13.78 -2.90
N ASN A 40 -4.89 13.49 -1.81
CA ASN A 40 -3.42 13.44 -1.79
C ASN A 40 -2.86 12.09 -2.32
N ASP A 41 -3.38 11.59 -3.42
CA ASP A 41 -3.12 10.22 -3.88
C ASP A 41 -1.64 9.93 -4.24
N PHE A 42 -1.24 8.66 -4.10
CA PHE A 42 0.01 8.12 -4.65
C PHE A 42 -0.29 7.32 -5.92
N LYS A 43 0.22 7.80 -7.06
CA LYS A 43 -0.13 7.27 -8.38
C LYS A 43 0.79 6.10 -8.78
N VAL A 44 0.29 4.88 -8.66
CA VAL A 44 0.94 3.64 -9.15
C VAL A 44 0.62 3.41 -10.62
N GLY A 45 -0.63 3.69 -11.02
CA GLY A 45 -1.08 3.75 -12.41
C GLY A 45 -1.35 2.42 -13.10
N VAL A 46 -0.89 1.28 -12.56
CA VAL A 46 -1.11 -0.04 -13.15
C VAL A 46 -1.17 -1.17 -12.11
N GLY A 47 -1.97 -2.19 -12.42
CA GLY A 47 -2.09 -3.42 -11.64
C GLY A 47 -3.12 -3.35 -10.52
N TYR A 48 -3.11 -4.38 -9.68
CA TYR A 48 -4.00 -4.56 -8.55
C TYR A 48 -3.24 -4.23 -7.26
N VAL A 49 -3.41 -3.01 -6.76
CA VAL A 49 -2.64 -2.51 -5.61
C VAL A 49 -3.08 -3.15 -4.30
N ARG A 50 -2.12 -3.68 -3.55
CA ARG A 50 -2.28 -4.32 -2.23
C ARG A 50 -0.95 -4.31 -1.52
N GLY A 51 -0.98 -4.33 -0.20
CA GLY A 51 0.20 -4.14 0.62
C GLY A 51 0.64 -2.68 0.63
N LEU A 52 0.69 -2.13 1.83
CA LEU A 52 0.96 -0.73 2.05
C LEU A 52 1.78 -0.60 3.31
N ALA A 53 2.96 0.00 3.20
CA ALA A 53 3.85 0.25 4.32
C ALA A 53 4.37 1.69 4.21
N ALA A 54 4.65 2.32 5.34
CA ALA A 54 5.20 3.66 5.33
C ALA A 54 6.27 3.80 6.40
N SER A 55 7.45 4.28 6.01
CA SER A 55 8.48 4.80 6.91
C SER A 55 8.29 6.30 7.07
N MET A 56 9.19 6.97 7.80
CA MET A 56 9.17 8.43 7.91
C MET A 56 9.31 9.11 6.53
N GLU A 57 10.14 8.55 5.65
CA GLU A 57 10.54 9.20 4.38
C GLU A 57 9.81 8.63 3.17
N TYR A 58 9.50 7.33 3.20
CA TYR A 58 8.99 6.60 2.04
C TYR A 58 7.67 5.90 2.32
N LEU A 59 6.87 5.78 1.26
CA LEU A 59 5.67 4.95 1.21
C LEU A 59 5.86 3.85 0.16
N PHE A 60 5.62 2.61 0.59
CA PHE A 60 5.78 1.40 -0.20
C PHE A 60 4.41 0.84 -0.58
N VAL A 61 4.20 0.57 -1.86
CA VAL A 61 2.94 0.03 -2.37
C VAL A 61 3.20 -1.22 -3.18
N GLY A 62 2.55 -2.33 -2.83
CA GLY A 62 2.56 -3.51 -3.66
C GLY A 62 1.54 -3.40 -4.78
N SER A 63 1.88 -3.94 -5.94
CA SER A 63 0.96 -4.14 -7.05
C SER A 63 1.22 -5.49 -7.68
N SER A 64 0.16 -6.18 -8.06
CA SER A 64 0.23 -7.46 -8.75
C SER A 64 -0.63 -7.45 -9.99
N ASN A 65 -0.39 -8.36 -10.92
CA ASN A 65 -1.32 -8.55 -12.02
C ASN A 65 -2.68 -9.04 -11.47
N LYS A 66 -3.78 -8.59 -12.12
CA LYS A 66 -5.09 -9.22 -11.91
C LYS A 66 -4.98 -10.65 -12.42
N ALA A 67 -5.32 -11.60 -11.55
CA ALA A 67 -5.14 -13.01 -11.82
C ALA A 67 -6.21 -13.82 -11.10
N GLU A 68 -6.63 -14.91 -11.72
CA GLU A 68 -7.54 -15.88 -11.09
C GLU A 68 -6.85 -16.57 -9.92
N ARG A 69 -7.62 -17.13 -8.99
CA ARG A 69 -7.10 -17.63 -7.71
C ARG A 69 -5.92 -18.60 -7.86
N GLU A 70 -5.97 -19.45 -8.88
CA GLU A 70 -4.96 -20.47 -9.18
C GLU A 70 -3.64 -19.86 -9.68
N GLU A 71 -3.71 -18.71 -10.34
CA GLU A 71 -2.56 -18.03 -10.96
C GLU A 71 -1.81 -17.14 -9.97
N ARG A 72 -2.44 -16.75 -8.85
CA ARG A 72 -1.88 -15.80 -7.87
C ARG A 72 -0.62 -16.27 -7.17
N GLN A 73 -0.33 -17.57 -7.21
CA GLN A 73 0.88 -18.11 -6.57
C GLN A 73 2.15 -17.81 -7.37
N ASN A 74 2.03 -17.64 -8.68
CA ASN A 74 3.16 -17.47 -9.60
C ASN A 74 3.06 -16.20 -10.45
N GLY A 75 2.18 -15.27 -10.07
CA GLY A 75 2.02 -14.00 -10.75
C GLY A 75 3.25 -13.09 -10.60
N ASP A 76 3.41 -12.17 -11.55
CA ASP A 76 4.38 -11.08 -11.41
C ASP A 76 3.82 -9.99 -10.49
N CYS A 77 4.69 -9.44 -9.66
CA CYS A 77 4.35 -8.31 -8.81
C CYS A 77 5.45 -7.24 -8.85
N ALA A 78 5.15 -6.10 -8.25
CA ALA A 78 6.10 -5.01 -8.08
C ALA A 78 5.83 -4.27 -6.77
N ILE A 79 6.91 -3.73 -6.21
CA ILE A 79 6.86 -2.78 -5.10
C ILE A 79 7.23 -1.41 -5.66
N TYR A 80 6.36 -0.44 -5.41
CA TYR A 80 6.55 0.96 -5.77
C TYR A 80 6.99 1.73 -4.54
N VAL A 81 8.02 2.56 -4.69
CA VAL A 81 8.58 3.37 -3.62
C VAL A 81 8.33 4.83 -3.93
N PHE A 82 7.55 5.49 -3.09
CA PHE A 82 7.25 6.91 -3.20
C PHE A 82 7.95 7.69 -2.10
N ASP A 83 8.39 8.89 -2.42
CA ASP A 83 8.65 9.91 -1.41
C ASP A 83 7.33 10.26 -0.73
N ARG A 84 7.30 10.15 0.59
CA ARG A 84 6.06 10.28 1.37
C ARG A 84 5.56 11.72 1.41
N LEU A 85 6.45 12.71 1.32
CA LEU A 85 6.10 14.13 1.40
C LEU A 85 5.66 14.66 0.04
N THR A 86 6.48 14.43 -0.99
CA THR A 86 6.24 14.97 -2.34
C THR A 86 5.27 14.11 -3.15
N ARG A 87 5.08 12.83 -2.75
CA ARG A 87 4.33 11.80 -3.47
C ARG A 87 4.94 11.40 -4.81
N GLU A 88 6.18 11.79 -5.07
CA GLU A 88 6.90 11.40 -6.27
C GLU A 88 7.29 9.92 -6.21
N LEU A 89 7.10 9.21 -7.32
CA LEU A 89 7.64 7.86 -7.49
C LEU A 89 9.16 7.94 -7.57
N LYS A 90 9.85 7.31 -6.62
CA LYS A 90 11.32 7.28 -6.55
C LYS A 90 11.89 6.01 -7.14
N ASP A 91 11.24 4.87 -6.94
CA ASP A 91 11.71 3.59 -7.45
C ASP A 91 10.59 2.57 -7.68
N LYS A 92 10.90 1.52 -8.44
CA LYS A 92 10.05 0.37 -8.70
C LYS A 92 10.86 -0.90 -8.76
N LEU A 93 10.68 -1.76 -7.76
CA LEU A 93 11.22 -3.12 -7.75
C LEU A 93 10.22 -4.07 -8.40
N LYS A 94 10.58 -4.67 -9.54
CA LYS A 94 9.79 -5.75 -10.15
C LYS A 94 10.24 -7.10 -9.60
N ILE A 95 9.28 -7.96 -9.27
CA ILE A 95 9.54 -9.29 -8.72
C ILE A 95 8.76 -10.30 -9.59
N PRO A 96 9.41 -10.90 -10.59
CA PRO A 96 8.74 -11.84 -11.48
C PRO A 96 8.43 -13.15 -10.75
N LYS A 97 7.28 -13.74 -11.03
CA LYS A 97 6.84 -15.06 -10.55
C LYS A 97 6.87 -15.27 -9.04
N ALA A 98 6.84 -14.19 -8.24
CA ALA A 98 6.80 -14.29 -6.77
C ALA A 98 5.39 -14.49 -6.22
N GLY A 99 4.37 -14.41 -7.08
CA GLY A 99 2.98 -14.40 -6.68
C GLY A 99 2.48 -13.00 -6.33
N ASN A 100 1.20 -12.94 -6.00
CA ASN A 100 0.53 -11.69 -5.69
C ASN A 100 0.90 -11.20 -4.30
N ILE A 101 1.17 -9.90 -4.21
CA ILE A 101 1.35 -9.18 -2.95
C ILE A 101 -0.02 -8.96 -2.32
N TYR A 102 -0.11 -9.27 -1.03
CA TYR A 102 -1.28 -8.99 -0.19
C TYR A 102 -0.96 -8.02 0.93
N ASP A 103 0.28 -8.06 1.43
CA ASP A 103 0.75 -7.16 2.47
C ASP A 103 2.25 -6.84 2.30
N ILE A 104 2.68 -5.69 2.80
CA ILE A 104 4.09 -5.26 2.86
C ILE A 104 4.33 -4.71 4.25
N ARG A 105 5.45 -5.11 4.88
CA ARG A 105 5.83 -4.67 6.22
C ARG A 105 7.26 -4.15 6.22
N ILE A 106 7.50 -3.13 7.03
CA ILE A 106 8.85 -2.68 7.37
C ILE A 106 9.23 -3.33 8.71
N LEU A 107 10.42 -3.92 8.78
CA LEU A 107 10.81 -4.79 9.89
C LEU A 107 11.78 -4.14 10.88
N ASP A 108 12.63 -3.23 10.39
CA ASP A 108 13.77 -2.64 11.08
C ASP A 108 13.53 -1.19 11.52
N GLN A 109 12.39 -0.60 11.17
CA GLN A 109 12.00 0.76 11.56
C GLN A 109 10.47 0.88 11.68
N PRO A 110 9.94 1.97 12.27
CA PRO A 110 8.51 2.13 12.47
C PRO A 110 7.72 2.06 11.15
N ASP A 111 6.77 1.13 11.09
CA ASP A 111 5.79 1.05 10.01
C ASP A 111 4.52 1.83 10.37
N TYR A 112 4.36 3.02 9.78
CA TYR A 112 3.26 3.93 10.03
C TYR A 112 1.91 3.41 9.51
N CYS A 113 1.90 2.38 8.66
CA CYS A 113 0.68 1.69 8.25
C CYS A 113 0.28 0.60 9.26
N HIS A 114 1.19 0.17 10.12
CA HIS A 114 1.04 -1.00 10.99
C HIS A 114 1.49 -0.76 12.43
N HIS A 115 0.85 0.19 13.11
CA HIS A 115 1.02 0.49 14.54
C HIS A 115 2.44 0.93 14.97
N LYS A 116 3.35 1.21 14.03
CA LYS A 116 4.70 1.72 14.29
C LYS A 116 5.57 0.77 15.13
N GLN A 117 5.19 -0.50 15.24
CA GLN A 117 5.99 -1.51 15.93
C GLN A 117 7.18 -1.95 15.06
N ILE A 118 8.36 -1.97 15.66
CA ILE A 118 9.58 -2.50 15.06
C ILE A 118 9.66 -3.99 15.45
N PHE A 119 9.85 -4.89 14.49
CA PHE A 119 9.81 -6.33 14.74
C PHE A 119 11.07 -6.86 15.41
N ASN A 120 12.22 -6.27 15.11
CA ASN A 120 13.53 -6.73 15.57
C ASN A 120 14.03 -6.01 16.83
N GLN A 121 13.13 -5.51 17.68
CA GLN A 121 13.56 -5.06 19.01
C GLN A 121 13.70 -6.30 19.90
N GLU A 122 14.94 -6.65 20.26
CA GLU A 122 15.20 -7.52 21.40
C GLU A 122 14.54 -6.87 22.64
N GLU A 123 13.75 -7.65 23.38
CA GLU A 123 13.13 -7.24 24.65
C GLU A 123 14.17 -6.92 25.73
#